data_AF-A0A963RVZ1-F1
#
_entry.id   AF-A0A963RVZ1-F1
#
_cell.length_a   1.000
_cell.length_b   1.000
_cell.length_c   1.000
_cell.angle_alpha   90.00
_cell.angle_beta   90.00
_cell.angle_gamma   90.00
#
_symmetry.space_group_name_H-M   'P 1'
#
loop_
_entity.id
_entity.type
_entity.pdbx_description
1 polymer ?
#
loop_
_entity_poly.entity_id
_entity_poly.type
_entity_poly.pdbx_seq_one_letter_code
_entity_poly.pdbx_strand_id
1 'polypeptide(L)'
;QREHFQGTAERMGYSLRRLLAGRLLGMVVEGVATWMLLEIYGVPMAALLGLLTGLLAFLPNIGAPISGALMILVGFSGGTDMGIYCIIVYVVVQTVDGNIIVPLIAKKTVDLAPALVLGAQLIMGVLFGILGLALADPLVAMIKVWLEREAERRNGPEAEAA
;
A
#
# COMPACT_ATOMS: atom_id res chain seq x y z
N GLN A 1 -5.49 -26.23 22.89
CA GLN A 1 -6.17 -25.46 21.81
C GLN A 1 -6.24 -23.95 22.08
N ARG A 2 -6.62 -23.47 23.28
CA ARG A 2 -6.73 -22.03 23.57
C ARG A 2 -5.41 -21.24 23.48
N GLU A 3 -4.30 -21.79 24.00
CA GLU A 3 -2.96 -21.17 23.90
C GLU A 3 -2.46 -21.05 22.44
N HIS A 4 -2.81 -22.01 21.58
CA HIS A 4 -2.42 -22.03 20.18
C HIS A 4 -3.15 -20.96 19.35
N PHE A 5 -4.44 -20.76 19.64
CA PHE A 5 -5.24 -19.71 19.04
C PHE A 5 -4.75 -18.32 19.46
N GLN A 6 -4.42 -18.14 20.74
CA GLN A 6 -3.88 -16.89 21.28
C GLN A 6 -2.54 -16.52 20.63
N GLY A 7 -1.60 -17.46 20.53
CA GLY A 7 -0.32 -17.22 19.85
C GLY A 7 -0.47 -16.88 18.36
N THR A 8 -1.55 -17.34 17.71
CA THR A 8 -1.85 -17.00 16.31
C THR A 8 -2.42 -15.59 16.16
N ALA A 9 -3.41 -15.26 16.97
CA ALA A 9 -4.01 -13.94 17.00
C ALA A 9 -2.99 -12.84 17.35
N GLU A 10 -2.08 -13.09 18.30
CA GLU A 10 -1.05 -12.11 18.68
C GLU A 10 -0.08 -11.78 17.53
N ARG A 11 0.38 -12.79 16.77
CA ARG A 11 1.26 -12.55 15.61
C ARG A 11 0.53 -11.83 14.47
N MET A 12 -0.74 -12.17 14.22
CA MET A 12 -1.57 -11.46 13.25
C MET A 12 -1.73 -10.00 13.66
N GLY A 13 -2.08 -9.72 14.92
CA GLY A 13 -2.22 -8.36 15.43
C GLY A 13 -0.93 -7.54 15.33
N TYR A 14 0.22 -8.13 15.67
CA TYR A 14 1.52 -7.49 15.51
C TYR A 14 1.84 -7.17 14.04
N SER A 15 1.56 -8.10 13.12
CA SER A 15 1.79 -7.93 11.69
C SER A 15 0.89 -6.84 11.10
N LEU A 16 -0.40 -6.86 11.45
CA LEU A 16 -1.38 -5.84 11.06
C LEU A 16 -0.98 -4.45 11.55
N ARG A 17 -0.62 -4.32 12.83
CA ARG A 17 -0.24 -3.02 13.40
C ARG A 17 0.97 -2.43 12.68
N ARG A 18 1.97 -3.26 12.35
CA ARG A 18 3.15 -2.81 11.59
C ARG A 18 2.83 -2.45 10.16
N LEU A 19 1.99 -3.25 9.49
CA LEU A 19 1.51 -2.97 8.14
C LEU A 19 0.77 -1.63 8.08
N LEU A 20 -0.20 -1.42 8.99
CA LEU A 20 -0.97 -0.19 9.04
C LEU A 20 -0.12 1.02 9.44
N ALA A 21 0.80 0.89 10.39
CA ALA A 21 1.72 1.97 10.76
C ALA A 21 2.63 2.36 9.60
N GLY A 22 3.18 1.37 8.88
CA GLY A 22 3.93 1.59 7.65
C GLY A 22 3.10 2.30 6.60
N ARG A 23 1.85 1.87 6.42
CA ARG A 23 0.93 2.47 5.44
C ARG A 23 0.64 3.92 5.75
N LEU A 24 0.31 4.25 7.00
CA LEU A 24 0.07 5.63 7.44
C LEU A 24 1.30 6.53 7.24
N LEU A 25 2.49 6.01 7.52
CA LEU A 25 3.74 6.74 7.26
C LEU A 25 3.94 6.99 5.77
N GLY A 26 3.73 5.97 4.93
CA GLY A 26 3.79 6.09 3.48
C GLY A 26 2.81 7.15 2.96
N MET A 27 1.56 7.12 3.40
CA MET A 27 0.53 8.11 3.03
C MET A 27 0.97 9.56 3.33
N VAL A 28 1.53 9.79 4.52
CA VAL A 28 1.99 11.14 4.91
C VAL A 28 3.17 11.56 4.05
N VAL A 29 4.16 10.68 3.87
CA VAL A 29 5.35 10.98 3.07
C VAL A 29 4.98 11.26 1.62
N GLU A 30 4.16 10.40 1.00
CA GLU A 30 3.76 10.53 -0.41
C GLU A 30 2.90 11.78 -0.63
N GLY A 31 1.97 12.06 0.27
CA GLY A 31 1.12 13.26 0.18
C GLY A 31 1.90 14.55 0.36
N VAL A 32 2.80 14.62 1.35
CA VAL A 32 3.63 15.81 1.60
C VAL A 32 4.66 16.00 0.48
N ALA A 33 5.30 14.93 0.01
CA ALA A 33 6.23 14.99 -1.11
C ALA A 33 5.54 15.49 -2.39
N THR A 34 4.37 14.95 -2.70
CA THR A 34 3.58 15.37 -3.85
C THR A 34 3.17 16.84 -3.73
N TRP A 35 2.65 17.26 -2.58
CA TRP A 35 2.30 18.66 -2.35
C TRP A 35 3.50 19.59 -2.58
N MET A 36 4.64 19.31 -1.95
CA MET A 36 5.85 20.15 -2.10
C MET A 36 6.32 20.23 -3.56
N LEU A 37 6.35 19.11 -4.27
CA LEU A 37 6.80 19.07 -5.67
C LEU A 37 5.86 19.85 -6.59
N LEU A 38 4.55 19.79 -6.37
CA LEU A 38 3.57 20.55 -7.14
C LEU A 38 3.59 22.04 -6.80
N GLU A 39 3.77 22.38 -5.52
CA GLU A 39 3.84 23.77 -5.03
C GLU A 39 5.05 24.52 -5.61
N ILE A 40 6.22 23.86 -5.71
CA ILE A 40 7.45 24.45 -6.27
C ILE A 40 7.25 25.00 -7.69
N TYR A 41 6.43 24.33 -8.50
CA TYR A 41 6.12 24.77 -9.87
C TYR A 41 4.92 25.74 -9.91
N GLY A 42 4.11 25.79 -8.85
CA GLY A 42 2.88 26.58 -8.80
C GLY A 42 1.69 25.88 -9.47
N VAL A 43 1.60 24.55 -9.37
CA VAL A 43 0.45 23.80 -9.90
C VAL A 43 -0.81 24.17 -9.10
N PRO A 44 -1.95 24.50 -9.76
CA PRO A 44 -3.19 24.77 -9.07
C PRO A 44 -3.59 23.63 -8.16
N MET A 45 -4.10 23.97 -6.97
CA MET A 45 -4.59 22.99 -6.00
C MET A 45 -3.54 21.97 -5.55
N ALA A 46 -2.24 22.32 -5.58
CA ALA A 46 -1.14 21.45 -5.14
C ALA A 46 -1.39 20.80 -3.77
N ALA A 47 -1.85 21.57 -2.77
CA ALA A 47 -2.17 21.04 -1.44
C ALA A 47 -3.31 20.01 -1.46
N LEU A 48 -4.37 20.26 -2.24
CA LEU A 48 -5.47 19.31 -2.40
C LEU A 48 -5.01 18.04 -3.10
N LEU A 49 -4.21 18.17 -4.16
CA LEU A 49 -3.67 17.03 -4.89
C LEU A 49 -2.74 16.19 -4.02
N GLY A 50 -1.85 16.82 -3.25
CA GLY A 50 -1.01 16.11 -2.29
C GLY A 50 -1.82 15.40 -1.19
N LEU A 51 -2.87 16.04 -0.66
CA LEU A 51 -3.78 15.40 0.29
C LEU A 51 -4.49 14.20 -0.33
N LEU A 52 -4.99 14.33 -1.56
CA LEU A 52 -5.64 13.24 -2.29
C LEU A 52 -4.66 12.12 -2.56
N THR A 53 -3.44 12.41 -3.02
CA THR A 53 -2.39 11.40 -3.21
C THR A 53 -2.11 10.66 -1.92
N GLY A 54 -1.88 11.38 -0.82
CA GLY A 54 -1.65 10.73 0.48
C GLY A 54 -2.84 9.89 0.97
N LEU A 55 -4.08 10.34 0.77
CA LEU A 55 -5.26 9.57 1.17
C LEU A 55 -5.46 8.32 0.30
N LEU A 56 -5.34 8.49 -1.02
CA LEU A 56 -5.48 7.40 -1.99
C LEU A 56 -4.33 6.41 -1.88
N ALA A 57 -3.14 6.85 -1.47
CA ALA A 57 -2.02 6.01 -1.09
C ALA A 57 -2.33 5.08 0.08
N PHE A 58 -3.53 5.10 0.68
CA PHE A 58 -3.98 3.99 1.51
C PHE A 58 -4.31 2.74 0.69
N LEU A 59 -4.85 2.89 -0.53
CA LEU A 59 -5.29 1.84 -1.44
C LEU A 59 -4.14 1.39 -2.37
N PRO A 60 -3.49 0.25 -2.10
CA PRO A 60 -2.33 -0.20 -2.89
C PRO A 60 -2.73 -0.39 -4.34
N ASN A 61 -1.81 -0.13 -5.28
CA ASN A 61 -2.01 -0.31 -6.73
C ASN A 61 -3.15 0.49 -7.40
N ILE A 62 -4.09 1.03 -6.64
CA ILE A 62 -5.27 1.77 -7.11
C ILE A 62 -5.11 3.27 -6.85
N GLY A 63 -4.58 3.63 -5.67
CA GLY A 63 -4.46 5.02 -5.28
C GLY A 63 -3.50 5.84 -6.12
N ALA A 64 -2.32 5.29 -6.39
CA ALA A 64 -1.29 5.91 -7.22
C ALA A 64 -1.80 6.28 -8.63
N PRO A 65 -2.35 5.36 -9.44
CA PRO A 65 -2.81 5.71 -10.78
C PRO A 65 -3.97 6.71 -10.77
N ILE A 66 -4.89 6.64 -9.81
CA ILE A 66 -6.01 7.59 -9.72
C ILE A 66 -5.49 8.99 -9.35
N SER A 67 -4.67 9.10 -8.32
CA SER A 67 -4.12 10.40 -7.89
C SER A 67 -3.17 11.00 -8.92
N GLY A 68 -2.37 10.17 -9.59
CA GLY A 68 -1.54 10.55 -10.73
C GLY A 68 -2.38 11.11 -11.90
N ALA A 69 -3.45 10.42 -12.27
CA ALA A 69 -4.36 10.90 -13.31
C ALA A 69 -4.97 12.27 -12.95
N LEU A 70 -5.43 12.45 -11.70
CA LEU A 70 -5.99 13.71 -11.23
C LEU A 70 -4.98 14.85 -11.30
N MET A 71 -3.76 14.66 -10.78
CA MET A 71 -2.75 15.73 -10.81
C MET A 71 -2.31 16.07 -12.24
N ILE A 72 -2.21 15.07 -13.13
CA ILE A 72 -1.83 15.28 -14.53
C ILE A 72 -2.94 16.06 -15.26
N LEU A 73 -4.21 15.69 -15.09
CA LEU A 73 -5.34 16.42 -15.65
C LEU A 73 -5.38 17.88 -15.17
N VAL A 74 -5.19 18.10 -13.87
CA VAL A 74 -5.13 19.46 -13.31
C VAL A 74 -3.93 20.22 -13.85
N GLY A 75 -2.76 19.58 -13.98
CA GLY A 75 -1.57 20.20 -14.57
C GLY A 75 -1.82 20.68 -16.00
N PHE A 76 -2.44 19.86 -16.85
CA PHE A 76 -2.77 20.25 -18.22
C PHE A 76 -3.79 21.39 -18.30
N SER A 77 -4.64 21.58 -17.29
CA SER A 77 -5.53 22.75 -17.23
C SER A 77 -4.77 24.08 -17.09
N GLY A 78 -3.55 24.06 -16.52
CA GLY A 78 -2.66 25.22 -16.41
C GLY A 78 -1.71 25.41 -17.60
N GLY A 79 -1.70 24.48 -18.56
CA GLY A 79 -0.86 24.52 -19.76
C GLY A 79 -0.09 23.22 -20.00
N THR A 80 0.41 23.05 -21.23
CA THR A 80 1.12 21.83 -21.64
C THR A 80 2.38 21.58 -20.81
N ASP A 81 3.17 22.61 -20.55
CA ASP A 81 4.42 22.49 -19.77
C ASP A 81 4.14 22.04 -18.33
N MET A 82 3.08 22.58 -17.72
CA MET A 82 2.63 22.20 -16.38
C MET A 82 2.11 20.75 -16.32
N GLY A 83 1.37 20.32 -17.33
CA GLY A 83 0.93 18.93 -17.46
C GLY A 83 2.11 17.94 -17.59
N ILE A 84 3.11 18.28 -18.43
CA ILE A 84 4.34 17.49 -18.56
C ILE A 84 5.10 17.46 -17.23
N TYR A 85 5.19 18.59 -16.52
CA TYR A 85 5.78 18.64 -15.18
C TYR A 85 5.07 17.70 -14.20
N CYS A 86 3.73 17.66 -14.20
CA CYS A 86 2.97 16.75 -13.34
C CYS A 86 3.22 15.27 -13.66
N ILE A 87 3.43 14.91 -14.94
CA ILE A 87 3.84 13.56 -15.34
C ILE A 87 5.21 13.22 -14.74
N ILE A 88 6.17 14.15 -14.82
CA ILE A 88 7.51 13.96 -14.23
C ILE A 88 7.40 13.78 -12.72
N VAL A 89 6.64 14.63 -12.03
CA VAL A 89 6.39 14.53 -10.58
C VAL A 89 5.80 13.16 -10.23
N TYR A 90 4.78 12.71 -10.96
CA TYR A 90 4.19 11.38 -10.76
C TYR A 90 5.25 10.28 -10.88
N VAL A 91 6.05 10.28 -11.95
CA VAL A 91 7.09 9.27 -12.14
C VAL A 91 8.13 9.30 -11.02
N VAL A 92 8.56 10.50 -10.59
CA VAL A 92 9.53 10.67 -9.51
C VAL A 92 8.97 10.15 -8.19
N VAL A 93 7.75 10.56 -7.81
CA VAL A 93 7.11 10.13 -6.56
C VAL A 93 6.93 8.62 -6.55
N GLN A 94 6.42 8.02 -7.63
CA GLN A 94 6.23 6.56 -7.70
C GLN A 94 7.55 5.79 -7.71
N THR A 95 8.60 6.34 -8.32
CA THR A 95 9.95 5.74 -8.29
C THR A 95 10.52 5.75 -6.88
N VAL A 96 10.36 6.87 -6.15
CA VAL A 96 10.80 6.98 -4.76
C VAL A 96 9.98 6.05 -3.86
N ASP A 97 8.66 5.98 -4.08
CA ASP A 97 7.79 5.10 -3.31
C ASP A 97 8.20 3.63 -3.48
N GLY A 98 8.24 3.15 -4.72
CA GLY A 98 8.55 1.75 -5.02
C GLY A 98 9.97 1.32 -4.65
N ASN A 99 10.97 2.20 -4.78
CA ASN A 99 12.37 1.83 -4.57
C ASN A 99 12.93 2.18 -3.19
N ILE A 100 12.31 3.11 -2.46
CA ILE A 100 12.81 3.60 -1.17
C ILE A 100 11.77 3.40 -0.07
N ILE A 101 10.59 3.97 -0.21
CA ILE A 101 9.57 3.98 0.85
C ILE A 101 9.08 2.55 1.13
N VAL A 102 8.66 1.84 0.09
CA VAL A 102 8.16 0.47 0.20
C VAL A 102 9.23 -0.45 0.81
N PRO A 103 10.49 -0.52 0.34
CA PRO A 103 11.51 -1.35 0.98
C PRO A 103 11.85 -0.96 2.42
N LEU A 104 11.81 0.32 2.78
CA LEU A 104 12.04 0.76 4.16
C LEU A 104 10.95 0.28 5.12
N ILE A 105 9.70 0.28 4.65
CA ILE A 105 8.56 -0.25 5.40
C ILE A 105 8.59 -1.80 5.39
N ALA A 106 8.84 -2.38 4.22
CA ALA A 106 8.75 -3.82 3.93
C ALA A 106 9.90 -4.65 4.47
N LYS A 107 11.09 -4.06 4.73
CA LYS A 107 12.24 -4.73 5.41
C LYS A 107 11.88 -5.40 6.74
N LYS A 108 10.67 -5.16 7.24
CA LYS A 108 10.15 -5.61 8.51
C LYS A 108 8.80 -6.35 8.39
N THR A 109 8.12 -6.37 7.24
CA THR A 109 6.76 -6.94 7.08
C THR A 109 6.68 -8.06 6.05
N VAL A 110 5.57 -8.79 6.10
CA VAL A 110 5.24 -10.00 5.34
C VAL A 110 5.47 -9.80 3.83
N ASP A 111 6.37 -10.59 3.24
CA ASP A 111 6.70 -10.55 1.80
C ASP A 111 5.54 -11.11 0.95
N LEU A 112 4.57 -10.27 0.62
CA LEU A 112 3.41 -10.66 -0.19
C LEU A 112 3.74 -10.55 -1.67
N ALA A 113 3.51 -11.62 -2.42
CA ALA A 113 3.65 -11.58 -3.87
C ALA A 113 2.69 -10.50 -4.44
N PRO A 114 3.17 -9.53 -5.23
CA PRO A 114 2.35 -8.42 -5.74
C PRO A 114 1.09 -8.88 -6.48
N ALA A 115 1.19 -10.01 -7.20
CA ALA A 115 0.05 -10.59 -7.92
C ALA A 115 -1.06 -11.08 -6.98
N LEU A 116 -0.73 -11.60 -5.79
CA LEU A 116 -1.73 -12.04 -4.80
C LEU A 116 -2.47 -10.84 -4.20
N VAL A 117 -1.73 -9.77 -3.89
CA VAL A 117 -2.30 -8.52 -3.40
C VAL A 117 -3.26 -7.94 -4.44
N LEU A 118 -2.81 -7.77 -5.67
CA LEU A 118 -3.64 -7.29 -6.78
C LEU A 118 -4.89 -8.15 -7.00
N GLY A 119 -4.74 -9.47 -7.04
CA GLY A 119 -5.86 -10.39 -7.20
C GLY A 119 -6.88 -10.26 -6.07
N ALA A 120 -6.42 -10.22 -4.83
CA ALA A 120 -7.28 -10.03 -3.66
C ALA A 120 -7.98 -8.66 -3.68
N GLN A 121 -7.28 -7.61 -4.11
CA GLN A 121 -7.86 -6.28 -4.27
C GLN A 121 -8.97 -6.26 -5.32
N LEU A 122 -8.76 -6.87 -6.48
CA LEU A 122 -9.81 -6.93 -7.50
C LEU A 122 -11.05 -7.70 -6.99
N ILE A 123 -10.84 -8.85 -6.35
CA ILE A 123 -11.94 -9.67 -5.80
C ILE A 123 -12.67 -8.88 -4.71
N MET A 124 -11.95 -8.39 -3.71
CA MET A 124 -12.55 -7.66 -2.57
C MET A 124 -13.16 -6.34 -3.02
N GLY A 125 -12.55 -5.66 -3.98
CA GLY A 125 -13.05 -4.41 -4.55
C GLY A 125 -14.36 -4.59 -5.29
N VAL A 126 -14.54 -5.69 -6.03
CA VAL A 126 -15.82 -6.01 -6.67
C VAL A 126 -16.89 -6.36 -5.63
N LEU A 127 -16.54 -7.09 -4.57
CA LEU A 127 -17.49 -7.55 -3.56
C LEU A 127 -17.92 -6.46 -2.56
N PHE A 128 -16.98 -5.59 -2.16
CA PHE A 128 -17.16 -4.65 -1.04
C PHE A 128 -16.74 -3.21 -1.38
N GLY A 129 -16.44 -2.92 -2.64
CA GLY A 129 -16.04 -1.59 -3.11
C GLY A 129 -14.74 -1.10 -2.47
N ILE A 130 -14.71 0.19 -2.13
CA ILE A 130 -13.52 0.85 -1.55
C ILE A 130 -13.11 0.19 -0.22
N LEU A 131 -14.07 -0.23 0.60
CA LEU A 131 -13.78 -0.94 1.84
C LEU A 131 -13.09 -2.28 1.59
N GLY A 132 -13.49 -2.98 0.52
CA GLY A 132 -12.83 -4.21 0.10
C GLY A 132 -11.39 -4.00 -0.34
N LEU A 133 -11.14 -2.98 -1.16
CA LEU A 133 -9.78 -2.61 -1.60
C LEU A 133 -8.86 -2.26 -0.43
N ALA A 134 -9.40 -1.53 0.55
CA ALA A 134 -8.71 -1.15 1.78
C ALA A 134 -8.34 -2.36 2.66
N LEU A 135 -9.23 -3.36 2.73
CA LEU A 135 -9.07 -4.53 3.60
C LEU A 135 -8.31 -5.68 2.95
N ALA A 136 -8.10 -5.65 1.63
CA ALA A 136 -7.44 -6.73 0.89
C ALA A 136 -6.04 -7.04 1.45
N ASP A 137 -5.17 -6.03 1.60
CA ASP A 137 -3.81 -6.21 2.11
C ASP A 137 -3.75 -6.81 3.52
N PRO A 138 -4.45 -6.25 4.53
CA PRO A 138 -4.58 -6.86 5.85
C PRO A 138 -5.02 -8.32 5.80
N LEU A 139 -6.01 -8.63 4.96
CA LEU A 139 -6.62 -9.95 4.88
C LEU A 139 -5.66 -10.97 4.26
N VAL A 140 -4.98 -10.59 3.18
CA VAL A 140 -3.93 -11.41 2.56
C VAL A 140 -2.77 -11.65 3.54
N ALA A 141 -2.34 -10.62 4.28
CA ALA A 141 -1.29 -10.76 5.29
C ALA A 141 -1.66 -11.76 6.39
N MET A 142 -2.91 -11.71 6.89
CA MET A 142 -3.40 -12.67 7.89
C MET A 142 -3.44 -14.10 7.33
N ILE A 143 -3.97 -14.28 6.13
CA ILE A 143 -4.03 -15.60 5.46
C ILE A 143 -2.62 -16.17 5.31
N LYS A 144 -1.66 -15.36 4.86
CA LYS A 144 -0.28 -15.81 4.71
C LYS A 144 0.34 -16.25 6.04
N VAL A 145 0.20 -15.46 7.10
CA VAL A 145 0.72 -15.82 8.44
C VAL A 145 0.12 -17.14 8.94
N TRP A 146 -1.16 -17.39 8.64
CA TRP A 146 -1.81 -18.64 8.99
C TRP A 146 -1.25 -19.82 8.18
N LEU A 147 -1.11 -19.67 6.86
CA LEU A 147 -0.57 -20.71 5.97
C LEU A 147 0.88 -21.07 6.31
N GLU A 148 1.72 -20.07 6.60
CA GLU A 148 3.11 -20.28 7.01
C GLU A 148 3.18 -21.10 8.30
N ARG A 149 2.36 -20.75 9.30
CA ARG A 149 2.29 -21.53 10.54
C ARG A 149 1.85 -22.97 10.32
N GLU A 150 0.86 -23.20 9.48
CA GLU A 150 0.38 -24.56 9.23
C GLU A 150 1.40 -25.40 8.45
N ALA A 151 2.14 -24.78 7.53
CA ALA A 151 3.25 -25.42 6.82
C ALA A 151 4.41 -25.78 7.76
N GLU A 152 4.78 -24.89 8.69
CA GLU A 152 5.78 -25.17 9.74
C GLU A 152 5.37 -26.36 10.62
N ARG A 153 4.07 -26.52 10.92
CA ARG A 153 3.56 -27.66 11.69
C ARG A 153 3.66 -28.97 10.91
N ARG A 154 3.24 -28.99 9.64
CA ARG A 154 3.34 -30.20 8.80
C ARG A 154 4.77 -30.66 8.54
N ASN A 155 5.74 -29.74 8.52
CA ASN A 155 7.15 -30.05 8.30
C ASN A 155 7.97 -30.14 9.60
N GLY A 156 7.33 -29.98 10.76
CA GLY A 156 7.96 -30.14 12.07
C GLY A 156 8.09 -31.60 12.50
N PRO A 157 8.81 -31.89 13.61
CA PRO A 157 9.24 -33.24 14.03
C PRO A 157 8.12 -34.29 14.23
N GLU A 158 6.85 -33.89 14.25
CA GLU A 158 5.70 -34.81 14.31
C GLU A 158 5.51 -35.60 13.01
N ALA A 159 5.96 -35.08 11.85
CA ALA A 159 5.90 -35.79 10.57
C ALA A 159 7.06 -36.78 10.38
N GLU A 160 8.16 -36.63 11.13
CA GLU A 160 9.28 -37.60 11.17
C GLU A 160 9.03 -38.72 12.19
N ALA A 161 8.07 -38.54 13.11
CA ALA A 161 7.70 -39.50 14.15
C ALA A 161 6.45 -40.36 13.82
N ALA A 162 5.81 -40.13 12.66
CA ALA A 162 4.64 -40.86 12.16
C ALA A 162 5.00 -41.74 10.96
#